data_AF-A0A968Q4F8-F1
#
_entry.id   AF-A0A968Q4F8-F1
#
_cell.length_a   1.000
_cell.length_b   1.000
_cell.length_c   1.000
_cell.angle_alpha   90.00
_cell.angle_beta   90.00
_cell.angle_gamma   90.00
#
_symmetry.space_group_name_H-M   'P 1'
#
loop_
_entity.id
_entity.type
_entity.pdbx_description
1 polymer ?
#
loop_
_entity_poly.entity_id
_entity_poly.type
_entity_poly.pdbx_seq_one_letter_code
_entity_poly.pdbx_strand_id
1 'polypeptide(L)'
;MLFQLDGIRLPERFEFGPFNLGRGEYVDFNTLRAVEVLRGPASTLYGSDALGGVLTFRSIEPSDLLRPTDVYGGDAFTTFLSDTGGFGSAVRTAARFGPVEGVFVYSRRDGREANVRADPALINPQDSNGNTFFGHLVYTLNDTSRLSLIAEDVNRDTRTTTSAANLDPITQSFVEDILIDRTRFSLVYEFDDEASPSFLQFARAQVFYQDSTETERNFENRISAGVPVFRDTTNRFVADSYGGDVQLRSDFFTGDVFHQLTYGIDVSNTFNSRPRDRVQTNLVTGVATRNIPPDIFPVKDFPDGSTLRLGAYVQDEIEIGPVDIIAGLRFDYYSLSTFPDDDFSRNGSQSANFNASALSPRLAALYRITPELALYGQYARGFRAPLYSEINSGFTNTAGRFF
;
A
#
# COMPACT_ATOMS: atom_id res chain seq x y z
N MET A 1 -2.78 10.80 -0.23
CA MET A 1 -2.19 10.37 -1.51
C MET A 1 -2.38 8.87 -1.57
N LEU A 2 -2.83 8.36 -2.72
CA LEU A 2 -2.99 6.91 -2.93
C LEU A 2 -1.65 6.30 -3.33
N PHE A 3 -1.32 5.12 -2.78
CA PHE A 3 -0.15 4.34 -3.17
C PHE A 3 -0.62 3.02 -3.76
N GLN A 4 -0.08 2.66 -4.93
CA GLN A 4 -0.42 1.42 -5.59
C GLN A 4 0.77 0.81 -6.31
N LEU A 5 0.80 -0.51 -6.41
CA LEU A 5 1.80 -1.28 -7.16
C LEU A 5 1.06 -2.15 -8.18
N ASP A 6 1.36 -1.96 -9.46
CA ASP A 6 0.70 -2.65 -10.59
C ASP A 6 -0.83 -2.48 -10.61
N GLY A 7 -1.33 -1.31 -10.19
CA GLY A 7 -2.77 -0.99 -10.08
C GLY A 7 -3.43 -1.45 -8.78
N ILE A 8 -2.69 -2.17 -7.92
CA ILE A 8 -3.21 -2.73 -6.66
C ILE A 8 -2.82 -1.80 -5.51
N ARG A 9 -3.79 -1.39 -4.70
CA ARG A 9 -3.57 -0.52 -3.54
C ARG A 9 -2.61 -1.20 -2.57
N LEU A 10 -1.65 -0.44 -2.05
CA LEU A 10 -0.83 -0.93 -0.94
C LEU A 10 -1.71 -1.18 0.30
N PRO A 11 -1.30 -2.10 1.20
CA PRO A 11 -2.02 -2.35 2.44
C PRO A 11 -2.35 -1.05 3.19
N GLU A 12 -3.53 -1.01 3.80
CA GLU A 12 -3.96 0.18 4.55
C GLU A 12 -3.05 0.44 5.76
N ARG A 13 -3.03 1.68 6.22
CA ARG A 13 -2.27 2.11 7.40
C ARG A 13 -3.23 2.20 8.58
N PHE A 14 -2.88 1.62 9.71
CA PHE A 14 -3.52 1.93 10.97
C PHE A 14 -2.83 3.14 11.62
N GLU A 15 -3.57 4.23 11.79
CA GLU A 15 -3.11 5.41 12.53
C GLU A 15 -4.15 5.80 13.58
N PHE A 16 -3.74 5.79 14.85
CA PHE A 16 -4.55 6.26 15.97
C PHE A 16 -3.63 6.79 17.08
N GLY A 17 -3.68 8.10 17.35
CA GLY A 17 -2.80 8.72 18.35
C GLY A 17 -1.32 8.48 18.03
N PRO A 18 -0.50 7.97 18.98
CA PRO A 18 0.90 7.64 18.72
C PRO A 18 1.08 6.34 17.91
N PHE A 19 0.02 5.52 17.76
CA PHE A 19 0.11 4.24 17.06
C PHE A 19 0.05 4.44 15.56
N ASN A 20 1.01 3.83 14.87
CA ASN A 20 1.18 4.00 13.44
C ASN A 20 1.80 2.73 12.85
N LEU A 21 0.96 1.89 12.26
CA LEU A 21 1.35 0.66 11.58
C LEU A 21 0.97 0.75 10.10
N GLY A 22 1.78 0.22 9.20
CA GLY A 22 1.49 0.14 7.76
C GLY A 22 2.16 1.20 6.90
N ARG A 23 3.30 1.76 7.31
CA ARG A 23 4.01 2.79 6.54
C ARG A 23 4.88 2.19 5.44
N GLY A 24 4.37 2.06 4.21
CA GLY A 24 5.14 2.17 2.95
C GLY A 24 6.34 1.22 2.71
N GLU A 25 6.71 0.37 3.68
CA GLU A 25 7.85 -0.56 3.61
C GLU A 25 7.55 -1.82 2.80
N TYR A 26 6.35 -1.87 2.24
CA TYR A 26 5.87 -2.93 1.37
C TYR A 26 6.52 -2.91 -0.03
N VAL A 27 7.28 -1.87 -0.40
CA VAL A 27 7.83 -1.74 -1.76
C VAL A 27 9.34 -1.89 -1.75
N ASP A 28 9.85 -2.82 -2.57
CA ASP A 28 11.28 -2.94 -2.86
C ASP A 28 11.58 -2.29 -4.21
N PHE A 29 12.46 -1.29 -4.22
CA PHE A 29 12.80 -0.58 -5.47
C PHE A 29 13.53 -1.45 -6.49
N ASN A 30 14.11 -2.58 -6.09
CA ASN A 30 14.79 -3.50 -7.00
C ASN A 30 13.80 -4.31 -7.86
N THR A 31 12.53 -4.38 -7.46
CA THR A 31 11.46 -5.05 -8.22
C THR A 31 10.73 -4.11 -9.17
N LEU A 32 11.12 -2.82 -9.22
CA LEU A 32 10.44 -1.80 -10.01
C LEU A 32 11.16 -1.43 -11.30
N ARG A 33 10.38 -1.09 -12.32
CA ARG A 33 10.85 -0.41 -13.54
C ARG A 33 10.57 1.09 -13.53
N ALA A 34 9.50 1.52 -12.86
CA ALA A 34 9.09 2.92 -12.83
C ALA A 34 8.32 3.30 -11.57
N VAL A 35 8.40 4.58 -11.22
CA VAL A 35 7.58 5.23 -10.19
C VAL A 35 6.97 6.48 -10.81
N GLU A 36 5.64 6.53 -10.84
CA GLU A 36 4.87 7.63 -11.44
C GLU A 36 4.16 8.43 -10.36
N VAL A 37 4.25 9.76 -10.44
CA VAL A 37 3.61 10.69 -9.49
C VAL A 37 2.59 11.53 -10.23
N LEU A 38 1.30 11.26 -10.00
CA LEU A 38 0.22 12.16 -10.40
C LEU A 38 -0.11 13.09 -9.23
N ARG A 39 0.01 14.40 -9.46
CA ARG A 39 -0.29 15.43 -8.46
C ARG A 39 -1.69 15.99 -8.65
N GLY A 40 -2.36 16.27 -7.53
CA GLY A 40 -3.71 16.80 -7.52
C GLY A 40 -4.80 15.72 -7.64
N PRO A 41 -6.08 16.10 -7.63
CA PRO A 41 -7.17 15.13 -7.61
C PRO A 41 -7.17 14.27 -8.87
N ALA A 42 -6.92 12.97 -8.71
CA ALA A 42 -6.91 11.99 -9.81
C ALA A 42 -8.01 10.93 -9.64
N SER A 43 -9.03 11.22 -8.84
CA SER A 43 -10.07 10.26 -8.48
C SER A 43 -10.81 9.66 -9.68
N THR A 44 -10.90 10.33 -10.83
CA THR A 44 -11.63 9.80 -12.00
C THR A 44 -11.12 8.44 -12.48
N LEU A 45 -9.80 8.24 -12.57
CA LEU A 45 -9.20 6.98 -13.03
C LEU A 45 -8.73 6.06 -11.88
N TYR A 46 -8.47 6.62 -10.70
CA TYR A 46 -7.83 5.89 -9.59
C TYR A 46 -8.73 5.70 -8.34
N GLY A 47 -9.89 6.36 -8.32
CA GLY A 47 -10.91 6.23 -7.27
C GLY A 47 -10.63 6.93 -5.95
N SER A 48 -11.29 6.40 -4.90
CA SER A 48 -11.20 6.95 -3.54
C SER A 48 -9.75 7.10 -3.08
N ASP A 49 -9.46 8.11 -2.28
CA ASP A 49 -8.14 8.38 -1.64
C ASP A 49 -7.08 9.04 -2.54
N ALA A 50 -7.40 9.24 -3.83
CA ALA A 50 -6.60 10.01 -4.78
C ALA A 50 -6.79 11.55 -4.68
N LEU A 51 -7.28 12.06 -3.53
CA LEU A 51 -7.54 13.50 -3.31
C LEU A 51 -6.29 14.38 -3.48
N GLY A 52 -5.15 13.91 -2.97
CA GLY A 52 -3.87 14.61 -3.04
C GLY A 52 -2.98 14.18 -4.20
N GLY A 53 -3.44 13.22 -5.02
CA GLY A 53 -2.63 12.56 -6.03
C GLY A 53 -2.45 11.06 -5.80
N VAL A 54 -1.72 10.45 -6.73
CA VAL A 54 -1.46 9.00 -6.80
C VAL A 54 0.03 8.78 -7.02
N LEU A 55 0.60 7.85 -6.27
CA LEU A 55 1.92 7.28 -6.50
C LEU A 55 1.74 5.84 -7.02
N THR A 56 2.11 5.63 -8.27
CA THR A 56 2.03 4.31 -8.92
C THR A 56 3.42 3.73 -9.05
N PHE A 57 3.62 2.55 -8.48
CA PHE A 57 4.79 1.72 -8.71
C PHE A 57 4.48 0.72 -9.83
N ARG A 58 5.42 0.56 -10.76
CA ARG A 58 5.36 -0.44 -11.84
C ARG A 58 6.46 -1.46 -11.61
N SER A 59 6.09 -2.72 -11.47
CA SER A 59 7.06 -3.80 -11.34
C SER A 59 7.77 -4.08 -12.66
N ILE A 60 8.95 -4.69 -12.56
CA ILE A 60 9.77 -5.08 -13.70
C ILE A 60 9.08 -6.15 -14.56
N GLU A 61 9.25 -6.05 -15.88
CA GLU A 61 8.77 -7.03 -16.85
C GLU A 61 9.95 -7.77 -17.51
N PRO A 62 9.72 -8.94 -18.14
CA PRO A 62 10.79 -9.66 -18.84
C PRO A 62 11.51 -8.82 -19.90
N SER A 63 10.78 -7.94 -20.60
CA SER A 63 11.31 -7.04 -21.63
C SER A 63 12.30 -6.01 -21.10
N ASP A 64 12.31 -5.73 -19.79
CA ASP A 64 13.30 -4.84 -19.17
C ASP A 64 14.69 -5.49 -19.06
N LEU A 65 14.77 -6.84 -19.11
CA LEU A 65 16.03 -7.60 -19.06
C LEU A 65 16.33 -8.41 -20.33
N LEU A 66 15.36 -8.54 -21.24
CA LEU A 66 15.48 -9.29 -22.49
C LEU A 66 15.26 -8.39 -23.69
N ARG A 67 16.25 -8.29 -24.58
CA ARG A 67 16.02 -7.72 -25.91
C ARG A 67 15.20 -8.70 -26.77
N PRO A 68 14.64 -8.28 -27.92
CA PRO A 68 13.78 -9.13 -28.76
C PRO A 68 14.40 -10.47 -29.19
N THR A 69 15.73 -10.59 -29.23
CA THR A 69 16.43 -11.83 -29.61
C THR A 69 17.04 -12.60 -28.44
N ASP A 70 17.04 -12.06 -27.22
CA ASP A 70 17.66 -12.71 -26.06
C ASP A 70 16.77 -13.87 -25.56
N VAL A 71 17.39 -15.00 -25.20
CA VAL A 71 16.66 -16.15 -24.61
C VAL A 71 16.78 -16.15 -23.09
N TYR A 72 17.82 -15.52 -22.56
CA TYR A 72 18.05 -15.31 -21.13
C TYR A 72 18.78 -13.98 -20.93
N GLY A 73 18.60 -13.40 -19.76
CA GLY A 73 19.20 -12.13 -19.37
C GLY A 73 19.16 -11.98 -17.86
N GLY A 74 19.90 -11.01 -17.34
CA GLY A 74 19.91 -10.74 -15.92
C GLY A 74 21.07 -9.89 -15.48
N ASP A 75 20.98 -9.44 -14.24
CA ASP A 75 22.01 -8.68 -13.57
C ASP A 75 22.03 -9.03 -12.08
N ALA A 76 23.15 -8.71 -11.45
CA ALA A 76 23.32 -8.79 -10.02
C ALA A 76 24.12 -7.58 -9.56
N PHE A 77 23.70 -6.96 -8.47
CA PHE A 77 24.37 -5.81 -7.91
C PHE A 77 24.32 -5.82 -6.39
N THR A 78 25.27 -5.11 -5.80
CA THR A 78 25.36 -4.88 -4.37
C THR A 78 25.74 -3.43 -4.12
N THR A 79 25.13 -2.82 -3.12
CA THR A 79 25.33 -1.45 -2.72
C THR A 79 25.66 -1.43 -1.23
N PHE A 80 26.79 -0.83 -0.88
CA PHE A 80 27.15 -0.57 0.51
C PHE A 80 26.75 0.86 0.90
N LEU A 81 26.05 0.99 2.03
CA LEU A 81 25.58 2.26 2.59
C LEU A 81 26.40 2.57 3.84
N SER A 82 27.36 3.50 3.74
CA SER A 82 28.29 3.78 4.84
C SER A 82 27.65 4.46 6.05
N ASP A 83 26.52 5.14 5.86
CA ASP A 83 25.76 5.81 6.91
C ASP A 83 25.07 4.80 7.85
N THR A 84 24.61 3.68 7.32
CA THR A 84 23.94 2.59 8.05
C THR A 84 24.84 1.38 8.26
N GLY A 85 26.03 1.36 7.64
CA GLY A 85 26.91 0.20 7.57
C GLY A 85 26.27 -1.01 6.87
N GLY A 86 25.21 -0.77 6.10
CA GLY A 86 24.33 -1.78 5.52
C GLY A 86 24.66 -2.16 4.07
N PHE A 87 24.04 -3.23 3.61
CA PHE A 87 24.11 -3.69 2.22
C PHE A 87 22.70 -3.83 1.63
N GLY A 88 22.52 -3.36 0.40
CA GLY A 88 21.39 -3.70 -0.46
C GLY A 88 21.90 -4.51 -1.64
N SER A 89 21.42 -5.73 -1.82
CA SER A 89 21.82 -6.61 -2.92
C SER A 89 20.62 -7.16 -3.64
N ALA A 90 20.71 -7.28 -4.97
CA ALA A 90 19.67 -7.91 -5.75
C ALA A 90 20.26 -8.75 -6.88
N VAL A 91 19.55 -9.83 -7.22
CA VAL A 91 19.78 -10.65 -8.41
C VAL A 91 18.48 -10.66 -9.19
N ARG A 92 18.55 -10.27 -10.45
CA ARG A 92 17.41 -10.22 -11.37
C ARG A 92 17.72 -11.09 -12.57
N THR A 93 16.82 -11.99 -12.91
CA THR A 93 17.01 -12.95 -14.00
C THR A 93 15.75 -13.02 -14.83
N ALA A 94 15.89 -13.11 -16.15
CA ALA A 94 14.79 -13.31 -17.06
C ALA A 94 15.12 -14.40 -18.09
N ALA A 95 14.08 -15.07 -18.57
CA ALA A 95 14.18 -16.09 -19.62
C ALA A 95 12.95 -16.09 -20.53
N ARG A 96 13.15 -16.51 -21.78
CA ARG A 96 12.14 -16.64 -22.82
C ARG A 96 12.13 -18.07 -23.35
N PHE A 97 10.96 -18.71 -23.38
CA PHE A 97 10.73 -20.05 -23.91
C PHE A 97 9.51 -20.05 -24.84
N GLY A 98 9.74 -19.81 -26.13
CA GLY A 98 8.66 -19.67 -27.11
C GLY A 98 7.75 -18.48 -26.75
N PRO A 99 6.42 -18.68 -26.57
CA PRO A 99 5.48 -17.61 -26.22
C PRO A 99 5.50 -17.21 -24.73
N VAL A 100 6.29 -17.88 -23.89
CA VAL A 100 6.38 -17.58 -22.45
C VAL A 100 7.66 -16.81 -22.17
N GLU A 101 7.55 -15.71 -21.44
CA GLU A 101 8.66 -14.98 -20.86
C GLU A 101 8.49 -14.89 -19.35
N GLY A 102 9.58 -14.80 -18.61
CA GLY A 102 9.53 -14.69 -17.16
C GLY A 102 10.69 -13.88 -16.63
N VAL A 103 10.42 -13.11 -15.58
CA VAL A 103 11.44 -12.46 -14.75
C VAL A 103 11.27 -12.90 -13.30
N PHE A 104 12.39 -13.12 -12.62
CA PHE A 104 12.49 -13.39 -11.20
C PHE A 104 13.51 -12.45 -10.58
N VAL A 105 13.15 -11.87 -9.44
CA VAL A 105 13.99 -10.98 -8.64
C VAL A 105 14.06 -11.49 -7.22
N TYR A 106 15.28 -11.62 -6.70
CA TYR A 106 15.54 -11.72 -5.28
C TYR A 106 16.32 -10.48 -4.84
N SER A 107 15.85 -9.80 -3.80
CA SER A 107 16.59 -8.73 -3.15
C SER A 107 16.69 -8.96 -1.66
N ARG A 108 17.82 -8.53 -1.09
CA ARG A 108 18.09 -8.50 0.34
C ARG A 108 18.61 -7.14 0.72
N ARG A 109 18.09 -6.59 1.82
CA ARG A 109 18.61 -5.40 2.47
C ARG A 109 18.96 -5.71 3.91
N ASP A 110 20.07 -5.17 4.38
CA ASP A 110 20.54 -5.22 5.76
C ASP A 110 21.08 -3.83 6.10
N GLY A 111 20.85 -3.36 7.32
CA GLY A 111 21.36 -2.06 7.74
C GLY A 111 21.05 -1.76 9.20
N ARG A 112 21.72 -0.75 9.71
CA ARG A 112 21.49 -0.23 11.07
C ARG A 112 20.93 1.18 11.05
N GLU A 113 20.76 1.78 12.22
CA GLU A 113 20.41 3.19 12.32
C GLU A 113 21.36 4.05 11.47
N ALA A 114 20.81 5.05 10.78
CA ALA A 114 21.62 5.96 10.00
C ALA A 114 22.49 6.83 10.90
N ASN A 115 23.74 7.03 10.52
CA ASN A 115 24.63 7.98 11.17
C ASN A 115 24.12 9.41 10.96
N VAL A 116 23.55 9.98 12.01
CA VAL A 116 23.00 11.34 12.03
C VAL A 116 23.86 12.26 12.89
N ARG A 117 23.83 13.57 12.60
CA ARG A 117 24.47 14.60 13.44
C ARG A 117 23.62 14.94 14.66
N ALA A 118 23.19 13.94 15.42
CA ALA A 118 22.48 14.10 16.67
C ALA A 118 23.42 13.79 17.85
N ASP A 119 23.01 14.20 19.07
CA ASP A 119 23.65 13.71 20.28
C ASP A 119 23.55 12.17 20.31
N PRO A 120 24.65 11.42 20.45
CA PRO A 120 24.62 9.96 20.51
C PRO A 120 23.67 9.40 21.58
N ALA A 121 23.41 10.14 22.66
CA ALA A 121 22.47 9.73 23.69
C ALA A 121 21.01 9.70 23.21
N LEU A 122 20.68 10.41 22.13
CA LEU A 122 19.33 10.51 21.55
C LEU A 122 19.13 9.58 20.34
N ILE A 123 20.18 8.90 19.88
CA ILE A 123 20.09 7.97 18.75
C ILE A 123 19.59 6.63 19.29
N ASN A 124 18.50 6.10 18.76
CA ASN A 124 18.02 4.76 19.08
C ASN A 124 18.79 3.75 18.20
N PRO A 125 19.56 2.81 18.77
CA PRO A 125 20.15 1.73 17.99
C PRO A 125 19.07 0.91 17.27
N GLN A 126 19.32 0.58 16.01
CA GLN A 126 18.38 -0.15 15.17
C GLN A 126 19.13 -1.19 14.35
N ASP A 127 18.57 -2.39 14.24
CA ASP A 127 18.98 -3.40 13.27
C ASP A 127 17.80 -3.67 12.35
N SER A 128 18.02 -3.60 11.04
CA SER A 128 17.00 -3.82 10.03
C SER A 128 17.49 -4.81 8.99
N ASN A 129 16.63 -5.72 8.59
CA ASN A 129 16.88 -6.61 7.48
C ASN A 129 15.59 -6.91 6.72
N GLY A 130 15.72 -7.43 5.51
CA GLY A 130 14.57 -7.94 4.82
C GLY A 130 14.88 -8.51 3.47
N ASN A 131 13.95 -9.32 2.99
CA ASN A 131 14.02 -10.01 1.72
C ASN A 131 12.81 -9.65 0.86
N THR A 132 12.98 -9.69 -0.44
CA THR A 132 11.86 -9.65 -1.38
C THR A 132 12.09 -10.68 -2.47
N PHE A 133 11.06 -11.47 -2.72
CA PHE A 133 10.97 -12.40 -3.84
C PHE A 133 9.89 -11.90 -4.78
N PHE A 134 10.21 -11.72 -6.04
CA PHE A 134 9.28 -11.26 -7.05
C PHE A 134 9.39 -12.12 -8.30
N GLY A 135 8.24 -12.44 -8.89
CA GLY A 135 8.13 -13.15 -10.15
C GLY A 135 7.05 -12.53 -11.03
N HIS A 136 7.35 -12.40 -12.31
CA HIS A 136 6.39 -11.97 -13.32
C HIS A 136 6.56 -12.85 -14.56
N LEU A 137 5.53 -13.65 -14.86
CA LEU A 137 5.43 -14.49 -16.05
C LEU A 137 4.48 -13.85 -17.03
N VAL A 138 4.87 -13.78 -18.31
CA VAL A 138 4.06 -13.27 -19.42
C VAL A 138 3.89 -14.40 -20.44
N TYR A 139 2.66 -14.66 -20.84
CA TYR A 139 2.32 -15.56 -21.93
C TYR A 139 1.68 -14.76 -23.06
N THR A 140 2.37 -14.68 -24.19
CA THR A 140 1.89 -14.03 -25.41
C THR A 140 0.96 -14.98 -26.15
N LEU A 141 -0.33 -14.68 -26.17
CA LEU A 141 -1.32 -15.49 -26.90
C LEU A 141 -1.22 -15.25 -28.41
N ASN A 142 -1.01 -13.99 -28.80
CA ASN A 142 -0.82 -13.52 -30.17
C ASN A 142 -0.22 -12.10 -30.12
N ASP A 143 -0.07 -11.45 -31.28
CA ASP A 143 0.57 -10.13 -31.42
C ASP A 143 -0.15 -8.99 -30.66
N THR A 144 -1.41 -9.19 -30.28
CA THR A 144 -2.28 -8.19 -29.63
C THR A 144 -2.71 -8.57 -28.23
N SER A 145 -2.39 -9.78 -27.74
CA SER A 145 -2.95 -10.30 -26.48
C SER A 145 -1.91 -11.02 -25.63
N ARG A 146 -1.84 -10.64 -24.36
CA ARG A 146 -0.96 -11.27 -23.37
C ARG A 146 -1.67 -11.56 -22.06
N LEU A 147 -1.19 -12.58 -21.35
CA LEU A 147 -1.60 -12.94 -20.00
C LEU A 147 -0.38 -12.86 -19.07
N SER A 148 -0.48 -12.11 -17.98
CA SER A 148 0.57 -11.97 -16.99
C SER A 148 0.17 -12.56 -15.64
N LEU A 149 1.05 -13.35 -15.03
CA LEU A 149 0.96 -13.79 -13.64
C LEU A 149 2.08 -13.11 -12.85
N ILE A 150 1.71 -12.33 -11.83
CA ILE A 150 2.65 -11.62 -10.97
C ILE A 150 2.52 -12.16 -9.55
N ALA A 151 3.65 -12.44 -8.91
CA ALA A 151 3.74 -12.85 -7.51
C ALA A 151 4.84 -12.06 -6.80
N GLU A 152 4.57 -11.57 -5.60
CA GLU A 152 5.55 -10.86 -4.78
C GLU A 152 5.42 -11.27 -3.32
N ASP A 153 6.53 -11.53 -2.66
CA ASP A 153 6.62 -11.78 -1.23
C ASP A 153 7.66 -10.85 -0.62
N VAL A 154 7.25 -10.09 0.40
CA VAL A 154 8.09 -9.12 1.11
C VAL A 154 8.08 -9.48 2.58
N ASN A 155 9.28 -9.68 3.14
CA ASN A 155 9.51 -9.88 4.57
C ASN A 155 10.53 -8.85 5.06
N ARG A 156 10.17 -8.05 6.05
CA ARG A 156 11.05 -7.07 6.72
C ARG A 156 11.01 -7.28 8.22
N ASP A 157 12.16 -7.13 8.85
CA ASP A 157 12.33 -7.16 10.30
C ASP A 157 13.18 -5.96 10.70
N THR A 158 12.66 -5.21 11.67
CA THR A 158 13.35 -4.08 12.30
C THR A 158 13.29 -4.23 13.80
N ARG A 159 14.46 -4.32 14.45
CA ARG A 159 14.60 -4.18 15.90
C ARG A 159 15.10 -2.79 16.23
N THR A 160 14.43 -2.11 17.14
CA THR A 160 14.84 -0.80 17.68
C THR A 160 14.98 -0.90 19.19
N THR A 161 16.11 -0.41 19.72
CA THR A 161 16.30 -0.20 21.16
C THR A 161 16.17 1.29 21.45
N THR A 162 15.20 1.69 22.27
CA THR A 162 15.05 3.10 22.63
C THR A 162 16.15 3.51 23.58
N SER A 163 16.90 4.55 23.20
CA SER A 163 17.95 5.12 24.03
C SER A 163 17.40 5.72 25.32
N ALA A 164 18.17 5.62 26.40
CA ALA A 164 17.74 6.04 27.73
C ALA A 164 17.31 7.51 27.80
N ALA A 165 17.91 8.40 27.00
CA ALA A 165 17.53 9.81 26.97
C ALA A 165 16.17 10.07 26.28
N ASN A 166 15.65 9.11 25.52
CA ASN A 166 14.35 9.18 24.84
C ASN A 166 13.22 8.52 25.64
N LEU A 167 13.54 7.82 26.73
CA LEU A 167 12.54 7.15 27.57
C LEU A 167 11.80 8.15 28.45
N ASP A 168 10.51 7.89 28.68
CA ASP A 168 9.77 8.59 29.72
C ASP A 168 10.28 8.21 31.13
N PRO A 169 10.03 9.02 32.17
CA PRO A 169 10.62 8.81 33.50
C PRO A 169 10.28 7.48 34.18
N ILE A 170 9.20 6.79 33.78
CA ILE A 170 8.81 5.53 34.39
C ILE A 170 9.30 4.32 33.59
N THR A 171 9.67 4.47 32.33
CA THR A 171 10.19 3.38 31.50
C THR A 171 11.71 3.30 31.60
N GLN A 172 12.22 2.13 31.98
CA GLN A 172 13.63 1.87 32.24
C GLN A 172 14.35 1.30 31.01
N SER A 173 13.63 0.52 30.19
CA SER A 173 14.12 0.04 28.90
C SER A 173 12.93 -0.24 27.99
N PHE A 174 13.11 -0.03 26.69
CA PHE A 174 12.11 -0.36 25.68
C PHE A 174 12.81 -0.88 24.43
N VAL A 175 12.41 -2.06 23.98
CA VAL A 175 12.84 -2.69 22.72
C VAL A 175 11.59 -3.00 21.91
N GLU A 176 11.61 -2.67 20.63
CA GLU A 176 10.52 -2.89 19.68
C GLU A 176 11.04 -3.71 18.50
N ASP A 177 10.35 -4.80 18.19
CA ASP A 177 10.55 -5.57 16.96
C ASP A 177 9.33 -5.34 16.05
N ILE A 178 9.55 -4.80 14.85
CA ILE A 178 8.52 -4.64 13.80
C ILE A 178 8.79 -5.64 12.70
N LEU A 179 7.84 -6.55 12.48
CA LEU A 179 7.86 -7.54 11.42
C LEU A 179 6.77 -7.21 10.40
N ILE A 180 7.15 -7.10 9.13
CA ILE A 180 6.23 -6.85 8.02
C ILE A 180 6.32 -8.02 7.06
N ASP A 181 5.19 -8.68 6.84
CA ASP A 181 5.01 -9.75 5.87
C ASP A 181 3.91 -9.36 4.90
N ARG A 182 4.19 -9.45 3.59
CA ARG A 182 3.17 -9.21 2.56
C ARG A 182 3.39 -10.08 1.34
N THR A 183 2.38 -10.87 1.01
CA THR A 183 2.34 -11.65 -0.22
C THR A 183 1.26 -11.10 -1.16
N ARG A 184 1.58 -10.92 -2.44
CA ARG A 184 0.66 -10.47 -3.49
C ARG A 184 0.68 -11.42 -4.67
N PHE A 185 -0.49 -11.72 -5.21
CA PHE A 185 -0.68 -12.40 -6.48
C PHE A 185 -1.62 -11.60 -7.38
N SER A 186 -1.33 -11.52 -8.68
CA SER A 186 -2.27 -10.99 -9.65
C SER A 186 -2.19 -11.71 -10.99
N LEU A 187 -3.35 -11.80 -11.64
CA LEU A 187 -3.50 -12.28 -13.01
C LEU A 187 -4.03 -11.12 -13.84
N VAL A 188 -3.34 -10.79 -14.93
CA VAL A 188 -3.68 -9.68 -15.81
C VAL A 188 -3.83 -10.19 -17.23
N TYR A 189 -4.95 -9.91 -17.86
CA TYR A 189 -5.12 -10.03 -19.30
C TYR A 189 -5.03 -8.65 -19.93
N GLU A 190 -4.29 -8.54 -21.01
CA GLU A 190 -4.19 -7.31 -21.80
C GLU A 190 -4.41 -7.63 -23.28
N PHE A 191 -5.26 -6.83 -23.91
CA PHE A 191 -5.47 -6.74 -25.34
C PHE A 191 -5.12 -5.33 -25.79
N ASP A 192 -4.26 -5.19 -26.80
CA ASP A 192 -3.89 -3.92 -27.39
C ASP A 192 -3.74 -4.09 -28.92
N ASP A 193 -4.64 -3.46 -29.66
CA ASP A 193 -4.71 -3.44 -31.12
C ASP A 193 -5.05 -2.01 -31.56
N GLU A 194 -4.06 -1.12 -31.54
CA GLU A 194 -4.22 0.30 -31.91
C GLU A 194 -4.74 0.49 -33.34
N ALA A 195 -4.42 -0.45 -34.25
CA ALA A 195 -4.85 -0.40 -35.64
C ALA A 195 -6.25 -1.00 -35.87
N SER A 196 -6.90 -1.51 -34.81
CA SER A 196 -8.18 -2.20 -34.94
C SER A 196 -9.26 -1.25 -35.48
N PRO A 197 -10.03 -1.65 -36.50
CA PRO A 197 -11.23 -0.92 -36.92
C PRO A 197 -12.42 -1.18 -35.98
N SER A 198 -12.24 -2.02 -34.96
CA SER A 198 -13.23 -2.29 -33.92
C SER A 198 -13.57 -1.01 -33.15
N PHE A 199 -14.66 -1.02 -32.39
CA PHE A 199 -14.89 0.03 -31.40
C PHE A 199 -13.92 -0.09 -30.20
N LEU A 200 -13.29 -1.25 -30.01
CA LEU A 200 -12.41 -1.52 -28.87
C LEU A 200 -10.98 -1.72 -29.36
N GLN A 201 -10.07 -0.82 -28.98
CA GLN A 201 -8.64 -0.87 -29.31
C GLN A 201 -7.81 -1.44 -28.17
N PHE A 202 -8.23 -1.23 -26.92
CA PHE A 202 -7.50 -1.75 -25.76
C PHE A 202 -8.45 -2.27 -24.68
N ALA A 203 -8.05 -3.37 -24.05
CA ALA A 203 -8.71 -3.90 -22.87
C ALA A 203 -7.69 -4.48 -21.89
N ARG A 204 -7.79 -4.07 -20.62
CA ARG A 204 -7.07 -4.66 -19.51
C ARG A 204 -8.07 -5.21 -18.50
N ALA A 205 -7.86 -6.44 -18.05
CA ALA A 205 -8.60 -7.03 -16.95
C ALA A 205 -7.63 -7.61 -15.95
N GLN A 206 -7.78 -7.28 -14.68
CA GLN A 206 -6.93 -7.76 -13.60
C GLN A 206 -7.78 -8.34 -12.47
N VAL A 207 -7.28 -9.43 -11.88
CA VAL A 207 -7.72 -9.92 -10.57
C VAL A 207 -6.52 -10.04 -9.66
N PHE A 208 -6.70 -9.79 -8.38
CA PHE A 208 -5.61 -9.83 -7.41
C PHE A 208 -6.04 -10.36 -6.05
N TYR A 209 -5.04 -10.84 -5.31
CA TYR A 209 -5.10 -11.14 -3.89
C TYR A 209 -3.82 -10.61 -3.23
N GLN A 210 -3.96 -10.02 -2.05
CA GLN A 210 -2.86 -9.49 -1.27
C GLN A 210 -3.15 -9.74 0.21
N ASP A 211 -2.26 -10.46 0.86
CA ASP A 211 -2.23 -10.71 2.31
C ASP A 211 -1.14 -9.85 2.91
N SER A 212 -1.43 -9.19 4.02
CA SER A 212 -0.48 -8.32 4.70
C SER A 212 -0.63 -8.40 6.20
N THR A 213 0.47 -8.66 6.88
CA THR A 213 0.57 -8.62 8.34
C THR A 213 1.70 -7.70 8.75
N GLU A 214 1.42 -6.82 9.71
CA GLU A 214 2.44 -6.10 10.48
C GLU A 214 2.33 -6.52 11.94
N THR A 215 3.43 -6.98 12.53
CA THR A 215 3.51 -7.39 13.93
C THR A 215 4.53 -6.54 14.66
N GLU A 216 4.09 -5.84 15.70
CA GLU A 216 4.91 -5.05 16.60
C GLU A 216 5.02 -5.80 17.94
N ARG A 217 6.24 -6.12 18.37
CA ARG A 217 6.52 -6.74 19.67
C ARG A 217 7.34 -5.79 20.53
N ASN A 218 6.78 -5.41 21.67
CA ASN A 218 7.39 -4.46 22.58
C ASN A 218 7.76 -5.14 23.89
N PHE A 219 9.04 -5.01 24.25
CA PHE A 219 9.60 -5.48 25.50
C PHE A 219 9.99 -4.28 26.36
N GLU A 220 9.32 -4.12 27.49
CA GLU A 220 9.45 -2.92 28.31
C GLU A 220 9.72 -3.28 29.79
N ASN A 221 10.79 -2.74 30.37
CA ASN A 221 10.92 -2.67 31.83
C ASN A 221 10.45 -1.29 32.28
N ARG A 222 9.56 -1.22 33.27
CA ARG A 222 9.07 0.06 33.79
C ARG A 222 8.70 0.00 35.26
N ILE A 223 8.57 1.17 35.87
CA ILE A 223 7.96 1.34 37.19
C ILE A 223 6.46 1.58 37.01
N SER A 224 5.64 0.64 37.49
CA SER A 224 4.18 0.74 37.50
C SER A 224 3.68 0.79 38.93
N ALA A 225 3.02 1.88 39.32
CA ALA A 225 2.56 2.12 40.70
C ALA A 225 3.65 1.89 41.77
N GLY A 226 4.89 2.31 41.49
CA GLY A 226 6.04 2.15 42.39
C GLY A 226 6.70 0.76 42.38
N VAL A 227 6.21 -0.17 41.55
CA VAL A 227 6.73 -1.54 41.45
C VAL A 227 7.44 -1.73 40.10
N PRO A 228 8.65 -2.31 40.06
CA PRO A 228 9.28 -2.69 38.80
C PRO A 228 8.52 -3.84 38.15
N VAL A 229 8.15 -3.65 36.89
CA VAL A 229 7.42 -4.63 36.09
C VAL A 229 8.07 -4.79 34.71
N PHE A 230 7.94 -5.97 34.14
CA PHE A 230 8.24 -6.26 32.75
C PHE A 230 6.94 -6.39 31.96
N ARG A 231 6.85 -5.78 30.79
CA ARG A 231 5.73 -5.90 29.86
C ARG A 231 6.22 -6.49 28.55
N ASP A 232 5.53 -7.53 28.11
CA ASP A 232 5.61 -8.10 26.77
C ASP A 232 4.29 -7.77 26.08
N THR A 233 4.34 -6.97 25.01
CA THR A 233 3.16 -6.55 24.23
C THR A 233 3.33 -7.01 22.80
N THR A 234 2.33 -7.66 22.23
CA THR A 234 2.24 -7.94 20.79
C THR A 234 1.04 -7.20 20.23
N ASN A 235 1.27 -6.28 19.29
CA ASN A 235 0.21 -5.72 18.45
C ASN A 235 0.35 -6.32 17.05
N ARG A 236 -0.75 -6.75 16.45
CA ARG A 236 -0.74 -7.25 15.07
C ARG A 236 -1.77 -6.48 14.26
N PHE A 237 -1.42 -6.02 13.08
CA PHE A 237 -2.35 -5.45 12.11
C PHE A 237 -2.41 -6.35 10.88
N VAL A 238 -3.62 -6.77 10.52
CA VAL A 238 -3.89 -7.63 9.36
C VAL A 238 -4.69 -6.83 8.34
N ALA A 239 -4.29 -6.91 7.07
CA ALA A 239 -4.95 -6.27 5.95
C ALA A 239 -4.95 -7.20 4.73
N ASP A 240 -6.05 -7.94 4.57
CA ASP A 240 -6.22 -8.89 3.48
C ASP A 240 -7.13 -8.29 2.43
N SER A 241 -6.71 -8.31 1.18
CA SER A 241 -7.45 -7.66 0.09
C SER A 241 -7.52 -8.53 -1.14
N TYR A 242 -8.68 -8.53 -1.76
CA TYR A 242 -8.90 -9.14 -3.07
C TYR A 242 -9.80 -8.26 -3.90
N GLY A 243 -9.66 -8.35 -5.21
CA GLY A 243 -10.41 -7.50 -6.10
C GLY A 243 -10.04 -7.71 -7.55
N GLY A 244 -10.56 -6.81 -8.38
CA GLY A 244 -10.23 -6.76 -9.78
C GLY A 244 -10.72 -5.48 -10.43
N ASP A 245 -10.19 -5.23 -11.61
CA ASP A 245 -10.55 -4.11 -12.45
C ASP A 245 -10.65 -4.53 -13.91
N VAL A 246 -11.47 -3.78 -14.64
CA VAL A 246 -11.54 -3.82 -16.09
C VAL A 246 -11.43 -2.39 -16.59
N GLN A 247 -10.49 -2.16 -17.50
CA GLN A 247 -10.30 -0.90 -18.22
C GLN A 247 -10.38 -1.18 -19.71
N LEU A 248 -11.14 -0.34 -20.41
CA LEU A 248 -11.37 -0.41 -21.85
C LEU A 248 -11.04 0.95 -22.48
N ARG A 249 -10.51 0.94 -23.70
CA ARG A 249 -10.28 2.13 -24.53
C ARG A 249 -10.91 1.94 -25.91
N SER A 250 -11.59 2.99 -26.35
CA SER A 250 -12.24 3.08 -27.64
C SER A 250 -11.86 4.38 -28.32
N ASP A 251 -11.30 4.28 -29.53
CA ASP A 251 -10.79 5.40 -30.29
C ASP A 251 -11.68 5.62 -31.53
N PHE A 252 -12.27 6.81 -31.68
CA PHE A 252 -13.21 7.07 -32.77
C PHE A 252 -13.32 8.56 -33.15
N PHE A 253 -13.93 8.83 -34.30
CA PHE A 253 -14.19 10.19 -34.78
C PHE A 253 -15.68 10.54 -34.75
N THR A 254 -16.01 11.77 -34.34
CA THR A 254 -17.32 12.39 -34.60
C THR A 254 -17.17 13.60 -35.52
N GLY A 255 -17.26 13.38 -36.83
CA GLY A 255 -16.85 14.38 -37.81
C GLY A 255 -15.33 14.59 -37.76
N ASP A 256 -14.90 15.84 -37.57
CA ASP A 256 -13.48 16.20 -37.47
C ASP A 256 -12.92 16.11 -36.04
N VAL A 257 -13.73 15.65 -35.08
CA VAL A 257 -13.35 15.54 -33.67
C VAL A 257 -12.88 14.11 -33.39
N PHE A 258 -11.68 13.97 -32.85
CA PHE A 258 -11.17 12.69 -32.37
C PHE A 258 -11.51 12.48 -30.89
N HIS A 259 -11.90 11.27 -30.53
CA HIS A 259 -12.25 10.85 -29.19
C HIS A 259 -11.42 9.62 -28.81
N GLN A 260 -10.77 9.68 -27.65
CA GLN A 260 -10.19 8.55 -26.95
C GLN A 260 -10.99 8.32 -25.67
N LEU A 261 -11.95 7.40 -25.74
CA LEU A 261 -12.87 7.10 -24.65
C LEU A 261 -12.31 5.96 -23.79
N THR A 262 -11.94 6.28 -22.55
CA THR A 262 -11.51 5.32 -21.53
C THR A 262 -12.62 5.08 -20.52
N TYR A 263 -12.99 3.83 -20.26
CA TYR A 263 -14.06 3.49 -19.34
C TYR A 263 -13.77 2.17 -18.64
N GLY A 264 -14.31 2.03 -17.43
CA GLY A 264 -13.97 0.86 -16.63
C GLY A 264 -14.73 0.76 -15.32
N ILE A 265 -14.46 -0.35 -14.65
CA ILE A 265 -14.95 -0.66 -13.32
C ILE A 265 -13.81 -1.21 -12.47
N ASP A 266 -13.87 -0.95 -11.18
CA ASP A 266 -12.98 -1.53 -10.19
C ASP A 266 -13.76 -1.96 -8.96
N VAL A 267 -13.38 -3.08 -8.37
CA VAL A 267 -13.97 -3.60 -7.14
C VAL A 267 -12.88 -4.19 -6.26
N SER A 268 -12.93 -3.87 -4.97
CA SER A 268 -12.04 -4.46 -3.98
C SER A 268 -12.75 -4.67 -2.66
N ASN A 269 -12.43 -5.76 -1.98
CA ASN A 269 -12.75 -5.96 -0.59
C ASN A 269 -11.45 -5.98 0.22
N THR A 270 -11.44 -5.33 1.38
CA THR A 270 -10.32 -5.36 2.32
C THR A 270 -10.83 -5.74 3.70
N PHE A 271 -10.34 -6.86 4.24
CA PHE A 271 -10.55 -7.26 5.63
C PHE A 271 -9.44 -6.66 6.50
N ASN A 272 -9.82 -6.10 7.65
CA ASN A 272 -8.89 -5.55 8.62
C ASN A 272 -9.16 -6.12 10.02
N SER A 273 -8.08 -6.41 10.74
CA SER A 273 -8.11 -6.82 12.15
C SER A 273 -6.90 -6.26 12.89
N ARG A 274 -7.06 -5.93 14.18
CA ARG A 274 -5.95 -5.50 15.04
C ARG A 274 -6.01 -6.02 16.47
N PRO A 275 -5.70 -7.31 16.70
CA PRO A 275 -5.54 -7.83 18.05
C PRO A 275 -4.32 -7.22 18.74
N ARG A 276 -4.48 -6.94 20.03
CA ARG A 276 -3.42 -6.51 20.93
C ARG A 276 -3.40 -7.43 22.13
N ASP A 277 -2.23 -7.95 22.44
CA ASP A 277 -2.03 -8.78 23.62
C ASP A 277 -0.88 -8.24 24.47
N ARG A 278 -1.02 -8.35 25.79
CA ARG A 278 -0.01 -7.91 26.75
C ARG A 278 0.01 -8.78 28.00
N VAL A 279 1.21 -9.10 28.46
CA VAL A 279 1.47 -9.69 29.77
C VAL A 279 2.35 -8.74 30.56
N GLN A 280 1.97 -8.45 31.81
CA GLN A 280 2.80 -7.71 32.75
C GLN A 280 3.24 -8.65 33.88
N THR A 281 4.55 -8.75 34.10
CA THR A 281 5.15 -9.52 35.18
C THR A 281 5.70 -8.58 36.25
N ASN A 282 5.30 -8.78 37.50
CA ASN A 282 5.90 -8.09 38.64
C ASN A 282 7.29 -8.67 38.90
N LEU A 283 8.34 -7.85 38.80
CA LEU A 283 9.73 -8.30 38.91
C LEU A 283 10.16 -8.60 40.35
N VAL A 284 9.37 -8.19 41.35
CA VAL A 284 9.61 -8.51 42.77
C VAL A 284 8.97 -9.84 43.15
N THR A 285 7.73 -10.09 42.71
CA THR A 285 6.96 -11.28 43.11
C THR A 285 6.97 -12.41 42.09
N GLY A 286 7.35 -12.13 40.83
CA GLY A 286 7.26 -13.06 39.71
C GLY A 286 5.84 -13.31 39.18
N VAL A 287 4.82 -12.65 39.74
CA VAL A 287 3.42 -12.85 39.33
C VAL A 287 3.15 -12.13 38.00
N ALA A 288 2.59 -12.85 37.03
CA ALA A 288 2.15 -12.31 35.74
C ALA A 288 0.64 -12.04 35.72
N THR A 289 0.22 -10.97 35.03
CA THR A 289 -1.19 -10.60 34.84
C THR A 289 -1.44 -10.06 33.43
N ARG A 290 -2.66 -10.30 32.93
CA ARG A 290 -3.22 -9.66 31.72
C ARG A 290 -4.22 -8.55 32.04
N ASN A 291 -4.63 -8.44 33.30
CA ASN A 291 -5.40 -7.31 33.79
C ASN A 291 -4.44 -6.16 34.10
N ILE A 292 -4.40 -5.19 33.20
CA ILE A 292 -3.50 -4.03 33.25
C ILE A 292 -4.39 -2.81 32.99
N PRO A 293 -5.04 -2.28 34.04
CA PRO A 293 -6.07 -1.26 33.91
C PRO A 293 -5.64 -0.07 33.04
N PRO A 294 -6.54 0.44 32.17
CA PRO A 294 -7.96 0.11 32.11
C PRO A 294 -8.30 -1.21 31.40
N ASP A 295 -7.34 -1.85 30.73
CA ASP A 295 -7.60 -2.98 29.83
C ASP A 295 -7.42 -4.35 30.50
N ILE A 296 -8.15 -5.35 29.97
CA ILE A 296 -7.95 -6.76 30.27
C ILE A 296 -7.59 -7.49 28.97
N PHE A 297 -6.30 -7.70 28.76
CA PHE A 297 -5.76 -8.26 27.51
C PHE A 297 -6.15 -9.75 27.32
N PRO A 298 -6.34 -10.22 26.07
CA PRO A 298 -6.24 -9.45 24.81
C PRO A 298 -7.41 -8.48 24.60
N VAL A 299 -7.18 -7.45 23.78
CA VAL A 299 -8.17 -6.44 23.39
C VAL A 299 -8.02 -6.06 21.91
N LYS A 300 -9.06 -5.45 21.33
CA LYS A 300 -9.00 -4.80 20.01
C LYS A 300 -9.42 -3.33 20.11
N ASP A 301 -8.67 -2.46 19.43
CA ASP A 301 -8.99 -1.01 19.40
C ASP A 301 -10.11 -0.69 18.41
N PHE A 302 -10.34 -1.56 17.42
CA PHE A 302 -11.46 -1.50 16.48
C PHE A 302 -11.96 -2.93 16.19
N PRO A 303 -13.25 -3.14 15.85
CA PRO A 303 -13.78 -4.46 15.55
C PRO A 303 -13.20 -4.96 14.23
N ASP A 304 -13.11 -6.27 14.05
CA ASP A 304 -12.79 -6.82 12.73
C ASP A 304 -13.79 -6.28 11.71
N GLY A 305 -13.37 -6.06 10.47
CA GLY A 305 -14.26 -5.46 9.49
C GLY A 305 -13.83 -5.68 8.07
N SER A 306 -14.80 -5.62 7.17
CA SER A 306 -14.60 -5.68 5.73
C SER A 306 -15.06 -4.40 5.08
N THR A 307 -14.19 -3.83 4.26
CA THR A 307 -14.45 -2.64 3.46
C THR A 307 -14.60 -3.03 1.99
N LEU A 308 -15.81 -2.91 1.45
CA LEU A 308 -16.09 -3.01 0.01
C LEU A 308 -15.97 -1.63 -0.64
N ARG A 309 -15.22 -1.56 -1.73
CA ARG A 309 -15.12 -0.39 -2.62
C ARG A 309 -15.51 -0.82 -4.03
N LEU A 310 -16.39 -0.04 -4.65
CA LEU A 310 -16.79 -0.19 -6.04
C LEU A 310 -16.63 1.15 -6.75
N GLY A 311 -16.03 1.09 -7.93
CA GLY A 311 -15.81 2.20 -8.84
C GLY A 311 -16.37 1.92 -10.22
N ALA A 312 -17.00 2.92 -10.83
CA ALA A 312 -17.30 2.92 -12.25
C ALA A 312 -16.96 4.29 -12.82
N TYR A 313 -16.26 4.32 -13.95
CA TYR A 313 -15.77 5.56 -14.52
C TYR A 313 -15.82 5.57 -16.05
N VAL A 314 -15.90 6.79 -16.57
CA VAL A 314 -15.75 7.11 -17.99
C VAL A 314 -14.98 8.42 -18.11
N GLN A 315 -14.04 8.48 -19.04
CA GLN A 315 -13.26 9.66 -19.40
C GLN A 315 -13.15 9.70 -20.92
N ASP A 316 -13.42 10.86 -21.49
CA ASP A 316 -13.21 11.13 -22.92
C ASP A 316 -12.10 12.18 -23.05
N GLU A 317 -11.09 11.86 -23.86
CA GLU A 317 -10.08 12.79 -24.31
C GLU A 317 -10.42 13.20 -25.74
N ILE A 318 -10.82 14.46 -25.88
CA ILE A 318 -11.45 14.98 -27.09
C ILE A 318 -10.48 15.97 -27.74
N GLU A 319 -9.99 15.64 -28.94
CA GLU A 319 -9.10 16.52 -29.71
C GLU A 319 -9.91 17.29 -30.76
N ILE A 320 -9.92 18.62 -30.63
CA ILE A 320 -10.64 19.54 -31.52
C ILE A 320 -9.67 20.64 -31.97
N GLY A 321 -8.93 20.38 -33.05
CA GLY A 321 -7.95 21.31 -33.60
C GLY A 321 -6.85 21.66 -32.57
N PRO A 322 -6.72 22.94 -32.14
CA PRO A 322 -5.70 23.33 -31.16
C PRO A 322 -6.11 23.06 -29.70
N VAL A 323 -7.31 22.55 -29.43
CA VAL A 323 -7.83 22.32 -28.07
C VAL A 323 -7.98 20.83 -27.81
N ASP A 324 -7.45 20.36 -26.69
CA ASP A 324 -7.81 19.06 -26.12
C ASP A 324 -8.69 19.28 -24.90
N ILE A 325 -9.78 18.53 -24.80
CA ILE A 325 -10.71 18.56 -23.68
C ILE A 325 -10.72 17.19 -23.03
N ILE A 326 -10.49 17.14 -21.72
CA ILE A 326 -10.64 15.91 -20.94
C ILE A 326 -11.89 16.06 -20.09
N ALA A 327 -12.92 15.27 -20.39
CA ALA A 327 -14.15 15.23 -19.61
C ALA A 327 -14.29 13.85 -18.97
N GLY A 328 -14.42 13.80 -17.65
CA GLY A 328 -14.46 12.54 -16.92
C GLY A 328 -15.48 12.56 -15.79
N LEU A 329 -16.07 11.40 -15.54
CA LEU A 329 -17.02 11.19 -14.47
C LEU A 329 -16.75 9.83 -13.83
N ARG A 330 -16.73 9.82 -12.50
CA ARG A 330 -16.64 8.60 -11.72
C ARG A 330 -17.70 8.54 -10.64
N PHE A 331 -18.29 7.36 -10.48
CA PHE A 331 -19.09 6.98 -9.34
C PHE A 331 -18.28 6.05 -8.43
N ASP A 332 -18.25 6.37 -7.13
CA ASP A 332 -17.67 5.53 -6.08
C ASP A 332 -18.76 5.11 -5.09
N TYR A 333 -18.72 3.85 -4.67
CA TYR A 333 -19.49 3.31 -3.56
C TYR A 333 -18.56 2.65 -2.55
N TYR A 334 -18.80 2.94 -1.27
CA TYR A 334 -18.04 2.46 -0.12
C TYR A 334 -18.99 1.83 0.89
N SER A 335 -18.63 0.65 1.41
CA SER A 335 -19.34 -0.03 2.49
C SER A 335 -18.36 -0.65 3.46
N LEU A 336 -18.41 -0.21 4.72
CA LEU A 336 -17.72 -0.81 5.86
C LEU A 336 -18.71 -1.63 6.67
N SER A 337 -18.46 -2.94 6.78
CA SER A 337 -19.16 -3.86 7.67
C SER A 337 -18.25 -4.27 8.82
N THR A 338 -18.75 -4.21 10.05
CA THR A 338 -18.00 -4.56 11.26
C THR A 338 -18.51 -5.84 11.91
N PHE A 339 -17.58 -6.62 12.48
CA PHE A 339 -17.78 -7.90 13.13
C PHE A 339 -17.17 -7.85 14.55
N PRO A 340 -17.84 -7.21 15.53
CA PRO A 340 -17.32 -7.13 16.89
C PRO A 340 -17.27 -8.52 17.54
N ASP A 341 -16.15 -8.82 18.21
CA ASP A 341 -15.94 -10.03 18.99
C ASP A 341 -15.73 -9.72 20.49
N ASP A 342 -15.42 -10.74 21.29
CA ASP A 342 -15.21 -10.60 22.73
C ASP A 342 -14.00 -9.69 23.03
N ASP A 343 -12.93 -9.75 22.25
CA ASP A 343 -11.71 -8.96 22.46
C ASP A 343 -11.97 -7.47 22.19
N PHE A 344 -12.77 -7.13 21.17
CA PHE A 344 -13.25 -5.76 20.96
C PHE A 344 -14.22 -5.32 22.06
N SER A 345 -15.16 -6.19 22.43
CA SER A 345 -16.23 -5.86 23.40
C SER A 345 -15.68 -5.52 24.79
N ARG A 346 -14.50 -6.04 25.17
CA ARG A 346 -13.80 -5.69 26.43
C ARG A 346 -13.41 -4.22 26.54
N ASN A 347 -13.19 -3.53 25.43
CA ASN A 347 -12.88 -2.10 25.40
C ASN A 347 -14.15 -1.24 25.68
N GLY A 348 -15.34 -1.86 25.75
CA GLY A 348 -16.60 -1.16 26.03
C GLY A 348 -17.07 -0.23 24.91
N SER A 349 -16.42 -0.29 23.74
CA SER A 349 -16.74 0.51 22.56
C SER A 349 -17.87 -0.12 21.75
N GLN A 350 -18.62 0.71 21.02
CA GLN A 350 -19.65 0.26 20.08
C GLN A 350 -19.12 0.32 18.65
N SER A 351 -19.36 -0.73 17.87
CA SER A 351 -19.06 -0.76 16.45
C SER A 351 -20.19 -0.15 15.63
N ALA A 352 -19.85 0.46 14.50
CA ALA A 352 -20.77 1.00 13.53
C ALA A 352 -20.37 0.59 12.09
N ASN A 353 -21.36 0.09 11.35
CA ASN A 353 -21.26 -0.02 9.90
C ASN A 353 -21.38 1.37 9.27
N PHE A 354 -20.79 1.56 8.09
CA PHE A 354 -20.86 2.83 7.36
C PHE A 354 -20.95 2.62 5.86
N ASN A 355 -21.80 3.40 5.19
CA ASN A 355 -21.93 3.38 3.74
C ASN A 355 -21.87 4.80 3.19
N ALA A 356 -21.22 4.99 2.06
CA ALA A 356 -21.17 6.26 1.36
C ALA A 356 -21.09 6.06 -0.15
N SER A 357 -21.54 7.05 -0.91
CA SER A 357 -21.31 7.12 -2.34
C SER A 357 -20.96 8.54 -2.75
N ALA A 358 -20.26 8.67 -3.88
CA ALA A 358 -19.87 9.95 -4.42
C ALA A 358 -19.86 9.93 -5.94
N LEU A 359 -20.15 11.11 -6.51
CA LEU A 359 -19.97 11.38 -7.92
C LEU A 359 -18.88 12.46 -8.09
N SER A 360 -17.83 12.11 -8.82
CA SER A 360 -16.58 12.85 -8.93
C SER A 360 -16.34 13.29 -10.38
N PRO A 361 -16.81 14.48 -10.79
CA PRO A 361 -16.55 15.03 -12.12
C PRO A 361 -15.13 15.58 -12.24
N ARG A 362 -14.62 15.54 -13.47
CA ARG A 362 -13.37 16.17 -13.91
C ARG A 362 -13.58 16.82 -15.27
N LEU A 363 -13.05 18.04 -15.40
CA LEU A 363 -12.98 18.76 -16.67
C LEU A 363 -11.62 19.43 -16.77
N ALA A 364 -10.87 19.14 -17.83
CA ALA A 364 -9.64 19.84 -18.15
C ALA A 364 -9.64 20.30 -19.61
N ALA A 365 -8.91 21.37 -19.88
CA ALA A 365 -8.68 21.87 -21.23
C ALA A 365 -7.20 22.21 -21.41
N LEU A 366 -6.64 21.79 -22.53
CA LEU A 366 -5.31 22.15 -23.00
C LEU A 366 -5.48 22.91 -24.32
N TYR A 367 -4.97 24.13 -24.40
CA TYR A 367 -4.98 24.94 -25.61
C TYR A 367 -3.56 25.16 -26.13
N ARG A 368 -3.24 24.57 -27.28
CA ARG A 368 -1.96 24.76 -27.99
C ARG A 368 -1.96 26.10 -28.70
N ILE A 369 -1.23 27.08 -28.17
CA ILE A 369 -1.02 28.39 -28.81
C ILE A 369 -0.02 28.25 -29.95
N THR A 370 1.08 27.55 -29.69
CA THR A 370 2.10 27.14 -30.68
C THR A 370 2.48 25.68 -30.41
N PRO A 371 3.26 25.02 -31.29
CA PRO A 371 3.77 23.68 -30.99
C PRO A 371 4.60 23.59 -29.69
N GLU A 372 5.17 24.70 -29.23
CA GLU A 372 6.02 24.78 -28.05
C GLU A 372 5.32 25.38 -26.81
N LEU A 373 4.18 26.04 -26.99
CA LEU A 373 3.46 26.75 -25.92
C LEU A 373 2.00 26.32 -25.85
N ALA A 374 1.60 25.77 -24.70
CA ALA A 374 0.21 25.44 -24.40
C ALA A 374 -0.24 26.06 -23.07
N LEU A 375 -1.52 26.41 -22.98
CA LEU A 375 -2.19 26.79 -21.74
C LEU A 375 -3.04 25.63 -21.25
N TYR A 376 -3.00 25.38 -19.95
CA TYR A 376 -3.73 24.30 -19.32
C TYR A 376 -4.57 24.81 -18.14
N GLY A 377 -5.79 24.28 -18.02
CA GLY A 377 -6.63 24.48 -16.85
C GLY A 377 -7.42 23.22 -16.53
N GLN A 378 -7.59 22.93 -15.24
CA GLN A 378 -8.44 21.82 -14.80
C GLN A 378 -9.30 22.18 -13.59
N TYR A 379 -10.46 21.53 -13.55
CA TYR A 379 -11.34 21.42 -12.40
C TYR A 379 -11.57 19.92 -12.13
N ALA A 380 -11.39 19.50 -10.88
CA ALA A 380 -11.63 18.12 -10.48
C ALA A 380 -12.19 18.09 -9.06
N ARG A 381 -13.21 17.25 -8.85
CA ARG A 381 -13.71 16.87 -7.54
C ARG A 381 -13.23 15.47 -7.22
N GLY A 382 -12.74 15.25 -6.00
CA GLY A 382 -12.43 13.90 -5.52
C GLY A 382 -13.26 13.51 -4.31
N PHE A 383 -13.12 12.24 -3.93
CA PHE A 383 -13.77 11.63 -2.78
C PHE A 383 -12.76 10.81 -1.97
N ARG A 384 -12.92 10.82 -0.64
CA ARG A 384 -12.23 9.93 0.28
C ARG A 384 -13.27 9.42 1.25
N ALA A 385 -13.46 8.11 1.26
CA ALA A 385 -14.22 7.47 2.31
C ALA A 385 -13.43 7.55 3.64
N PRO A 386 -14.12 7.65 4.79
CA PRO A 386 -13.46 7.54 6.08
C PRO A 386 -12.75 6.18 6.23
N LEU A 387 -11.62 6.16 6.93
CA LEU A 387 -10.95 4.92 7.30
C LEU A 387 -11.77 4.14 8.34
N TYR A 388 -11.62 2.82 8.37
CA TYR A 388 -12.24 1.97 9.40
C TYR A 388 -11.87 2.45 10.81
N SER A 389 -10.64 2.93 11.00
CA SER A 389 -10.15 3.45 12.27
C SER A 389 -10.80 4.79 12.66
N GLU A 390 -11.11 5.66 11.69
CA GLU A 390 -11.78 6.94 11.94
C GLU A 390 -13.23 6.74 12.42
N ILE A 391 -13.86 5.62 12.07
CA ILE A 391 -15.24 5.31 12.48
C ILE A 391 -15.27 4.50 13.78
N ASN A 392 -14.38 3.51 13.91
CA ASN A 392 -14.51 2.46 14.92
C ASN A 392 -13.33 2.33 15.90
N SER A 393 -12.28 3.17 15.82
CA SER A 393 -11.21 3.11 16.82
C SER A 393 -11.62 3.76 18.13
N GLY A 394 -11.43 3.02 19.22
CA GLY A 394 -11.54 3.49 20.59
C GLY A 394 -10.30 3.11 21.38
N PHE A 395 -9.76 4.04 22.15
CA PHE A 395 -8.65 3.81 23.09
C PHE A 395 -8.90 4.59 24.37
N THR A 396 -8.62 3.95 25.51
CA THR A 396 -8.80 4.58 26.82
C THR A 396 -7.43 4.82 27.46
N ASN A 397 -7.00 6.09 27.52
CA ASN A 397 -5.83 6.51 28.27
C ASN A 397 -6.24 7.33 29.50
N THR A 398 -6.31 6.69 30.67
CA THR A 398 -6.69 7.38 31.92
C THR A 398 -5.54 8.17 32.57
N ALA A 399 -4.30 8.03 32.08
CA ALA A 399 -3.09 8.59 32.69
C ALA A 399 -2.42 9.69 31.84
N GLY A 400 -2.61 9.70 30.52
CA GLY A 400 -2.08 10.72 29.61
C GLY A 400 -3.00 11.94 29.49
N ARG A 401 -2.42 13.14 29.40
CA ARG A 401 -3.20 14.38 29.14
C ARG A 401 -3.60 14.56 27.68
N PHE A 402 -3.04 13.79 26.74
CA PHE A 402 -3.44 13.78 25.34
C PHE A 402 -3.14 12.41 24.71
N PHE A 403 -4.14 11.91 23.97
CA PHE A 403 -4.19 10.70 23.12
C PHE A 403 -3.87 9.35 23.78
#